data_AF-A0A0J6IKI0-F1
#
_entry.id   AF-A0A0J6IKI0-F1
#
_cell.length_a   1.000
_cell.length_b   1.000
_cell.length_c   1.000
_cell.angle_alpha   90.00
_cell.angle_beta   90.00
_cell.angle_gamma   90.00
#
_symmetry.space_group_name_H-M   'P 1'
#
loop_
_entity.id
_entity.type
_entity.pdbx_description
1 polymer ?
#
loop_
_entity_poly.entity_id
_entity_poly.type
_entity_poly.pdbx_seq_one_letter_code
_entity_poly.pdbx_strand_id
1 'polypeptide(L)'
;MDTGIDADHPLRVTNAMDIVFIAQQRPRVRAVVQGQRAGQPVEPLPLQAKCYKAVDTRTGDYLGEFDTEAEAQALCNRLNAQLPQNQPR
;
A
#
# COMPACT_ATOMS: atom_id res chain seq x y z
N MET A 1 -37.63 9.91 32.71
CA MET A 1 -38.13 9.17 31.54
C MET A 1 -37.73 10.03 30.34
N ASP A 2 -36.60 9.76 29.70
CA ASP A 2 -36.50 8.83 28.54
C ASP A 2 -37.51 9.24 27.47
N THR A 3 -37.19 9.67 26.25
CA THR A 3 -36.09 9.37 25.31
C THR A 3 -36.10 10.51 24.27
N GLY A 4 -34.97 11.06 23.82
CA GLY A 4 -34.19 10.45 22.76
C GLY A 4 -34.78 10.75 21.37
N ILE A 5 -34.35 11.85 20.75
CA ILE A 5 -34.28 12.00 19.30
C ILE A 5 -32.97 12.76 19.03
N ASP A 6 -31.85 12.05 19.16
CA ASP A 6 -30.67 12.39 18.39
C ASP A 6 -31.12 12.36 16.93
N ALA A 7 -31.22 13.53 16.33
CA ALA A 7 -31.33 13.68 14.89
C ALA A 7 -30.04 13.11 14.31
N ASP A 8 -30.08 11.80 14.06
CA ASP A 8 -29.19 11.03 13.21
C ASP A 8 -29.00 11.85 11.94
N HIS A 9 -27.96 12.67 11.96
CA HIS A 9 -27.42 13.27 10.76
C HIS A 9 -27.11 12.07 9.88
N PRO A 10 -27.76 11.90 8.72
CA PRO A 10 -27.27 10.93 7.78
C PRO A 10 -25.85 11.41 7.48
N LEU A 11 -24.86 10.64 7.94
CA LEU A 11 -23.49 10.73 7.49
C LEU A 11 -23.61 10.81 5.97
N ARG A 12 -23.48 12.01 5.42
CA ARG A 12 -23.46 12.24 4.00
C ARG A 12 -22.40 11.27 3.52
N VAL A 13 -22.81 10.22 2.82
CA VAL A 13 -21.91 9.39 2.04
C VAL A 13 -21.43 10.32 0.94
N THR A 14 -20.43 11.13 1.27
CA THR A 14 -19.65 11.90 0.32
C THR A 14 -19.02 10.86 -0.57
N ASN A 15 -19.52 10.70 -1.81
CA ASN A 15 -18.99 9.83 -2.86
C ASN A 15 -17.74 9.07 -2.43
N ALA A 16 -17.93 7.90 -1.82
CA ALA A 16 -16.80 7.08 -1.41
C ALA A 16 -16.09 6.66 -2.71
N MET A 17 -14.93 7.24 -2.99
CA MET A 17 -14.07 6.74 -4.07
C MET A 17 -13.73 5.30 -3.75
N ASP A 18 -14.06 4.38 -4.65
CA ASP A 18 -13.65 2.99 -4.47
C ASP A 18 -12.13 2.92 -4.55
N ILE A 19 -11.52 2.30 -3.54
CA ILE A 19 -10.08 2.08 -3.45
C ILE A 19 -9.82 0.61 -3.78
N VAL A 20 -9.25 0.38 -4.95
CA VAL A 20 -8.87 -0.95 -5.45
C VAL A 20 -7.36 -1.13 -5.40
N PHE A 21 -6.61 -0.09 -5.73
CA PHE A 21 -5.16 -0.12 -5.80
C PHE A 21 -4.57 0.53 -4.54
N ILE A 22 -3.66 -0.16 -3.87
CA ILE A 22 -3.05 0.30 -2.62
C ILE A 22 -1.52 0.19 -2.64
N ALA A 23 -0.86 1.13 -1.98
CA ALA A 23 0.56 1.06 -1.70
C ALA A 23 0.80 0.22 -0.43
N GLN A 24 1.71 -0.74 -0.51
CA GLN A 24 2.12 -1.56 0.63
C GLN A 24 3.63 -1.48 0.83
N GLN A 25 4.06 -1.12 2.04
CA GLN A 25 5.47 -1.23 2.42
C GLN A 25 5.84 -2.70 2.63
N ARG A 26 6.94 -3.15 2.01
CA ARG A 26 7.48 -4.49 2.17
C ARG A 26 8.99 -4.45 2.39
N PRO A 27 9.55 -5.40 3.16
CA PRO A 27 10.99 -5.56 3.21
C PRO A 27 11.48 -6.01 1.83
N ARG A 28 12.45 -5.30 1.28
CA ARG A 28 13.16 -5.70 0.07
C ARG A 28 14.18 -6.76 0.47
N VAL A 29 13.73 -8.01 0.51
CA VAL A 29 14.63 -9.14 0.74
C VAL A 29 15.34 -9.44 -0.57
N ARG A 30 16.50 -8.83 -0.79
CA ARG A 30 17.52 -9.46 -1.62
C ARG A 30 18.04 -10.62 -0.79
N ALA A 31 17.76 -11.87 -1.17
CA ALA A 31 18.41 -13.02 -0.55
C ALA A 31 19.92 -12.89 -0.81
N VAL A 32 20.67 -12.36 0.16
CA VAL A 32 22.12 -12.25 0.09
C VAL A 32 22.69 -13.52 0.71
N VAL A 33 23.19 -14.43 -0.14
CA VAL A 33 23.95 -15.59 0.32
C VAL A 33 25.37 -15.13 0.57
N GLN A 34 25.71 -14.87 1.84
CA GLN A 34 27.08 -14.58 2.22
C GLN A 34 27.83 -15.89 2.45
N GLY A 35 28.66 -16.29 1.49
CA GLY A 35 29.59 -17.41 1.70
C GLY A 35 30.65 -17.00 2.73
N GLN A 36 30.66 -17.64 3.88
CA GLN A 36 31.65 -17.39 4.93
C GLN A 36 32.69 -18.51 4.97
N ARG A 37 33.96 -18.16 5.17
CA ARG A 37 35.02 -19.11 5.53
C ARG A 37 35.12 -19.21 7.05
N ALA A 38 35.47 -20.38 7.57
CA ALA A 38 35.67 -20.58 9.00
C ALA A 38 36.69 -19.57 9.57
N GLY A 39 36.30 -18.83 10.61
CA GLY A 39 37.14 -17.83 11.28
C GLY A 39 37.01 -16.40 10.75
N GLN A 40 36.20 -16.12 9.72
CA GLN A 40 35.89 -14.74 9.35
C GLN A 40 34.80 -14.13 10.25
N PRO A 41 34.95 -12.86 10.66
CA PRO A 41 33.89 -12.14 11.34
C PRO A 41 32.69 -11.96 10.40
N VAL A 42 31.49 -12.14 10.95
CA VAL A 42 30.23 -11.91 10.23
C VAL A 42 30.03 -10.40 10.13
N GLU A 43 30.18 -9.86 8.91
CA GLU A 43 29.71 -8.50 8.65
C GLU A 43 28.18 -8.46 8.75
N PRO A 44 27.59 -7.45 9.40
CA PRO A 44 26.15 -7.31 9.43
C PRO A 44 25.63 -7.16 8.01
N LEU A 45 24.63 -7.97 7.65
CA LEU A 45 23.93 -7.82 6.38
C LEU A 45 23.43 -6.37 6.27
N PRO A 46 23.52 -5.75 5.07
CA PRO A 46 22.98 -4.41 4.89
C PRO A 46 21.53 -4.39 5.36
N LEU A 47 21.19 -3.39 6.17
CA LEU A 47 19.85 -3.19 6.71
C LEU A 47 18.81 -3.38 5.61
N GLN A 48 17.72 -4.07 5.93
CA GLN A 48 16.65 -4.37 4.97
C GLN A 48 16.21 -3.08 4.29
N ALA A 49 16.55 -2.93 3.01
CA ALA A 49 16.01 -1.86 2.20
C ALA A 49 14.48 -2.04 2.21
N LYS A 50 13.73 -0.99 2.53
CA LYS A 50 12.27 -1.01 2.40
C LYS A 50 11.94 -0.71 0.95
N CYS A 51 10.95 -1.39 0.40
CA CYS A 51 10.35 -1.03 -0.88
C CYS A 51 8.84 -0.85 -0.71
N TYR A 52 8.24 -0.10 -1.61
CA TYR A 52 6.80 0.13 -1.64
C TYR A 52 6.23 -0.55 -2.88
N LYS A 53 5.18 -1.34 -2.72
CA LYS A 53 4.55 -2.07 -3.81
C LYS A 53 3.17 -1.52 -4.07
N ALA A 54 2.86 -1.23 -5.33
CA ALA A 54 1.47 -1.00 -5.76
C ALA A 54 0.80 -2.35 -6.03
N VAL A 55 -0.35 -2.58 -5.40
CA VAL A 55 -1.06 -3.87 -5.44
C VAL A 55 -2.50 -3.64 -5.89
N ASP A 56 -2.99 -4.45 -6.84
CA ASP A 56 -4.43 -4.58 -7.09
C ASP A 56 -5.03 -5.50 -6.04
N THR A 57 -5.91 -4.97 -5.19
CA THR A 57 -6.53 -5.75 -4.10
C THR A 57 -7.56 -6.78 -4.58
N ARG A 58 -8.05 -6.67 -5.82
CA ARG A 58 -9.02 -7.63 -6.39
C ARG A 58 -8.35 -8.92 -6.83
N THR A 59 -7.18 -8.80 -7.47
CA THR A 59 -6.45 -9.95 -8.02
C THR A 59 -5.29 -10.37 -7.12
N GLY A 60 -4.82 -9.47 -6.25
CA GLY A 60 -3.59 -9.65 -5.48
C GLY A 60 -2.31 -9.38 -6.27
N ASP A 61 -2.43 -8.91 -7.53
CA ASP A 61 -1.29 -8.73 -8.41
C ASP A 61 -0.44 -7.51 -8.05
N TYR A 62 0.87 -7.67 -8.26
CA TYR A 62 1.84 -6.60 -8.13
C TYR A 62 1.95 -5.80 -9.42
N LEU A 63 1.71 -4.50 -9.32
CA LEU A 63 1.77 -3.58 -10.45
C LEU A 63 3.14 -2.92 -10.59
N GLY A 64 3.88 -2.80 -9.49
CA GLY A 64 5.21 -2.21 -9.49
C GLY A 64 5.84 -2.19 -8.10
N GLU A 65 7.16 -2.11 -8.07
CA GLU A 65 7.99 -1.86 -6.89
C GLU A 65 8.63 -0.48 -7.01
N PHE A 66 8.58 0.29 -5.94
CA PHE A 66 9.03 1.68 -5.84
C PHE A 66 9.97 1.84 -4.65
N ASP A 67 10.90 2.78 -4.76
CA ASP A 67 11.81 3.12 -3.66
C ASP A 67 11.12 4.03 -2.64
N THR A 68 10.07 4.78 -3.05
CA THR A 68 9.34 5.70 -2.17
C THR A 68 7.84 5.40 -2.08
N GLU A 69 7.24 5.75 -0.93
CA GLU A 69 5.79 5.60 -0.71
C GLU A 69 5.00 6.53 -1.62
N ALA A 70 5.49 7.76 -1.81
CA ALA A 70 4.82 8.78 -2.60
C ALA A 70 4.64 8.34 -4.06
N GLU A 71 5.64 7.69 -4.66
CA GLU A 71 5.54 7.17 -6.03
C GLU A 71 4.53 6.02 -6.14
N ALA A 72 4.60 5.06 -5.21
CA ALA A 72 3.65 3.95 -5.16
C ALA A 72 2.21 4.46 -4.96
N GLN A 73 2.02 5.43 -4.06
CA GLN A 73 0.73 6.01 -3.76
C GLN A 73 0.20 6.86 -4.93
N ALA A 74 1.05 7.62 -5.61
CA ALA A 74 0.66 8.39 -6.79
C ALA A 74 0.17 7.47 -7.92
N LEU A 75 0.83 6.32 -8.13
CA LEU A 75 0.34 5.31 -9.07
C LEU A 75 -1.04 4.77 -8.65
N CYS A 76 -1.19 4.38 -7.38
CA CYS A 76 -2.45 3.84 -6.86
C CYS A 76 -3.60 4.85 -7.01
N ASN A 77 -3.35 6.12 -6.65
CA ASN A 77 -4.33 7.19 -6.80
C ASN A 77 -4.76 7.39 -8.25
N ARG A 78 -3.79 7.39 -9.18
CA ARG A 78 -4.07 7.52 -10.61
C ARG A 78 -4.92 6.37 -11.13
N LEU A 79 -4.62 5.13 -10.72
CA LEU A 79 -5.39 3.96 -11.15
C LEU A 79 -6.78 3.93 -10.52
N ASN A 80 -6.91 4.29 -9.24
CA ASN A 80 -8.21 4.42 -8.58
C ASN A 80 -9.07 5.51 -9.24
N ALA A 81 -8.49 6.63 -9.64
CA ALA A 81 -9.22 7.70 -10.34
C ALA A 81 -9.71 7.28 -11.75
N GLN A 82 -9.08 6.28 -12.37
CA GLN A 82 -9.50 5.74 -13.65
C GLN A 82 -10.61 4.70 -13.54
N LEU A 83 -10.93 4.22 -12.33
CA LEU A 83 -12.00 3.25 -12.14
C LEU A 83 -13.33 3.83 -12.62
N PRO A 84 -14.13 3.07 -13.40
CA PRO A 84 -15.39 3.57 -13.96
C PRO A 84 -16.33 4.21 -12.92
N GLN A 85 -16.37 3.65 -11.72
CA GLN A 85 -17.15 4.18 -10.59
C GLN A 85 -16.66 5.52 -10.02
N ASN A 86 -15.38 5.85 -10.23
CA ASN A 86 -14.74 7.06 -9.71
C ASN A 86 -14.61 8.15 -10.76
N GLN A 87 -14.99 7.85 -12.02
CA GLN A 87 -15.03 8.84 -13.09
C GLN A 87 -16.23 9.78 -12.89
N PRO A 88 -16.06 11.09 -13.10
CA PRO A 88 -17.20 12.01 -13.11
C PRO A 88 -18.16 11.60 -14.23
N ARG A 89 -19.43 11.39 -13.87
CA ARG A 89 -20.51 11.13 -14.83
C ARG A 89 -20.79 12.34 -15.71
#